data_AF-A0A4Y2GE82-F1
#
_entry.id   AF-A0A4Y2GE82-F1
#
_cell.length_a   1.000
_cell.length_b   1.000
_cell.length_c   1.000
_cell.angle_alpha   90.00
_cell.angle_beta   90.00
_cell.angle_gamma   90.00
#
_symmetry.space_group_name_H-M   'P 1'
#
loop_
_entity.id
_entity.type
_entity.pdbx_description
1 polymer ?
#
loop_
_entity_poly.entity_id
_entity_poly.type
_entity_poly.pdbx_seq_one_letter_code
_entity_poly.pdbx_strand_id
1 'polypeptide(L)'
;MEIRDEQLKDEDLLKIIHCFKNDDKDVNHANWLETGYLMNKGVLYRCSHDSESKEALLVVPSHERDKILKEHHNSPTPAHYGSDGTYQRIA
;
A
#
# COMPACT_ATOMS: atom_id res chain seq x y z
N MET A 1 8.96 -9.87 -10.42
CA MET A 1 9.23 -9.08 -9.21
C MET A 1 8.22 -9.53 -8.17
N GLU A 2 8.66 -10.13 -7.07
CA GLU A 2 7.75 -10.49 -6.00
C GLU A 2 7.49 -9.24 -5.15
N ILE A 3 6.25 -8.75 -5.12
CA ILE A 3 5.89 -7.53 -4.39
C ILE A 3 6.29 -7.56 -2.91
N ARG A 4 6.24 -8.74 -2.29
CA ARG A 4 6.70 -8.99 -0.93
C ARG A 4 8.14 -8.52 -0.73
N ASP A 5 9.03 -8.92 -1.65
CA ASP A 5 10.46 -8.64 -1.51
C ASP A 5 10.73 -7.14 -1.71
N GLU A 6 9.91 -6.46 -2.51
CA GLU A 6 9.99 -5.01 -2.66
C GLU A 6 9.46 -4.27 -1.43
N GLN A 7 8.36 -4.74 -0.84
CA GLN A 7 7.88 -4.19 0.44
C GLN A 7 8.91 -4.31 1.55
N LEU A 8 9.71 -5.39 1.56
CA LEU A 8 10.77 -5.58 2.56
C LEU A 8 11.97 -4.66 2.38
N LYS A 9 12.14 -4.02 1.21
CA LYS A 9 13.20 -3.03 0.97
C LYS A 9 12.81 -1.62 1.40
N ASP A 10 11.52 -1.37 1.64
CA ASP A 10 11.02 -0.10 2.13
C ASP A 10 11.09 -0.07 3.66
N GLU A 11 11.89 0.82 4.23
CA GLU A 11 12.17 0.86 5.67
C GLU A 11 10.92 1.15 6.52
N ASP A 12 9.97 1.94 6.00
CA ASP A 12 8.75 2.26 6.72
C ASP A 12 7.76 1.08 6.70
N LEU A 13 7.64 0.41 5.56
CA LEU A 13 6.84 -0.81 5.47
C LEU A 13 7.46 -1.95 6.28
N LEU A 14 8.79 -2.03 6.34
CA LEU A 14 9.50 -3.06 7.09
C LEU A 14 9.17 -3.00 8.60
N LYS A 15 9.04 -1.79 9.18
CA LYS A 15 8.63 -1.62 10.59
C LYS A 15 7.25 -2.22 10.84
N ILE A 16 6.31 -1.98 9.94
CA ILE A 16 4.94 -2.49 10.02
C ILE A 16 4.93 -4.01 9.86
N ILE A 17 5.64 -4.54 8.85
CA ILE A 17 5.74 -5.97 8.58
C ILE A 17 6.38 -6.71 9.76
N HIS A 18 7.42 -6.15 10.37
CA HIS A 18 8.08 -6.73 11.53
C HIS A 18 7.13 -6.83 12.73
N CYS A 19 6.34 -5.78 12.98
CA CYS A 19 5.30 -5.77 14.01
C CYS A 19 4.27 -6.90 13.79
N PHE A 20 3.78 -7.08 12.56
CA PHE A 20 2.86 -8.17 12.22
C PHE A 20 3.48 -9.58 12.30
N LYS A 21 4.78 -9.74 12.03
CA LYS A 21 5.45 -11.06 12.01
C LYS A 21 5.79 -11.60 13.38
N ASN A 22 6.18 -10.72 14.30
CA ASN A 22 6.63 -11.16 15.63
C ASN A 22 5.48 -11.42 16.61
N ASP A 23 4.22 -11.31 16.14
CA ASP A 23 3.01 -11.34 16.99
C ASP A 23 3.23 -10.46 18.25
N ASP A 24 3.86 -9.30 18.02
CA ASP A 24 4.07 -8.33 19.07
C ASP A 24 2.69 -7.75 19.38
N LYS A 25 1.98 -8.36 20.33
CA LYS A 25 0.61 -7.96 20.75
C LYS A 25 0.63 -6.64 21.51
N ASP A 26 1.60 -5.79 21.25
CA ASP A 26 1.75 -4.48 21.83
C ASP A 26 0.72 -3.51 21.23
N VAL A 27 0.73 -2.30 21.77
CA VAL A 27 -0.13 -1.20 21.31
C VAL A 27 0.11 -0.88 19.83
N ASN A 28 1.30 -1.18 19.29
CA ASN A 28 1.65 -0.86 17.91
C ASN A 28 0.90 -1.77 16.93
N HIS A 29 0.78 -3.07 17.21
CA HIS A 29 0.03 -3.97 16.33
C HIS A 29 -1.45 -3.60 16.25
N ALA A 30 -2.08 -3.31 17.40
CA ALA A 30 -3.47 -2.86 17.44
C ALA A 30 -3.66 -1.53 16.69
N ASN A 31 -2.73 -0.59 16.85
CA ASN A 31 -2.72 0.69 16.15
C ASN A 31 -2.61 0.52 14.62
N TRP A 32 -1.74 -0.38 14.15
CA TRP A 32 -1.61 -0.63 12.71
C TRP A 32 -2.88 -1.23 12.10
N LEU A 33 -3.53 -2.16 12.81
CA LEU A 33 -4.83 -2.71 12.41
C LEU A 33 -5.92 -1.62 12.38
N GLU A 34 -5.99 -0.77 13.41
CA GLU A 34 -6.96 0.34 13.49
C GLU A 34 -6.73 1.38 12.38
N THR A 35 -5.47 1.62 12.01
CA THR A 35 -5.11 2.50 10.87
C THR A 35 -5.44 1.86 9.51
N GLY A 36 -5.89 0.60 9.52
CA GLY A 36 -6.36 -0.13 8.35
C GLY A 36 -5.30 -1.01 7.68
N TYR A 37 -4.12 -1.18 8.26
CA TYR A 37 -3.12 -2.11 7.71
C TYR A 37 -3.48 -3.55 8.03
N LEU A 38 -3.20 -4.44 7.09
CA LEU A 38 -3.38 -5.89 7.26
C LEU A 38 -2.28 -6.65 6.52
N MET A 39 -1.91 -7.81 7.04
CA MET A 39 -0.91 -8.68 6.43
C MET A 39 -1.55 -9.99 5.97
N ASN A 40 -1.34 -10.35 4.71
CA ASN A 40 -1.80 -11.62 4.14
C ASN A 40 -0.63 -12.32 3.45
N LYS A 41 -0.30 -13.54 3.90
CA LYS A 41 0.83 -14.34 3.37
C LYS A 41 2.15 -13.57 3.25
N GLY A 42 2.40 -12.65 4.19
CA GLY A 42 3.61 -11.81 4.25
C GLY A 42 3.59 -10.59 3.32
N VAL A 43 2.50 -10.31 2.62
CA VAL A 43 2.30 -9.08 1.84
C VAL A 43 1.41 -8.12 2.64
N LEU A 44 1.78 -6.84 2.65
CA LEU A 44 1.06 -5.78 3.34
C LEU A 44 0.00 -5.15 2.45
N TYR A 45 -1.19 -4.95 3.01
CA TYR A 45 -2.33 -4.30 2.39
C TYR A 45 -2.90 -3.23 3.33
N ARG A 46 -3.75 -2.36 2.80
CA ARG A 46 -4.47 -1.33 3.54
C ARG A 46 -5.94 -1.32 3.14
N CYS A 47 -6.84 -1.43 4.12
CA CYS A 47 -8.26 -1.16 3.95
C CYS A 47 -8.51 0.34 3.99
N SER A 48 -9.26 0.86 3.03
CA SER A 48 -9.87 2.19 3.14
C SER A 48 -11.01 2.16 4.16
N HIS A 49 -11.05 3.18 5.03
CA HIS A 49 -12.21 3.39 5.91
C HIS A 49 -13.44 3.90 5.15
N ASP A 50 -13.22 4.50 3.98
CA ASP A 50 -14.23 5.24 3.22
C ASP A 50 -14.95 4.43 2.13
N SER A 51 -14.58 3.17 1.91
CA SER A 51 -15.23 2.34 0.90
C SER A 51 -16.35 1.50 1.49
N GLU A 52 -17.55 1.60 0.92
CA GLU A 52 -18.70 0.73 1.28
C GLU A 52 -18.35 -0.76 1.14
N SER A 53 -17.44 -1.09 0.22
CA SER A 53 -16.76 -2.37 0.14
C SER A 53 -15.48 -2.34 0.99
N LYS A 54 -15.32 -3.23 1.97
CA LYS A 54 -14.06 -3.39 2.74
C LYS A 54 -12.96 -4.02 1.88
N GLU A 55 -12.55 -3.34 0.82
CA GLU A 55 -11.52 -3.82 -0.09
C GLU A 55 -10.13 -3.49 0.43
N ALA A 56 -9.28 -4.51 0.51
CA ALA A 56 -7.89 -4.37 0.89
C ALA A 56 -7.05 -4.01 -0.35
N LEU A 57 -6.45 -2.82 -0.33
CA LEU A 57 -5.57 -2.35 -1.39
C LEU A 57 -4.12 -2.74 -1.09
N LEU A 58 -3.37 -3.12 -2.13
CA LEU A 58 -1.95 -3.42 -2.00
C LEU A 58 -1.16 -2.17 -1.61
N VAL A 59 -0.30 -2.28 -0.60
CA VAL A 59 0.61 -1.20 -0.23
C VAL A 59 1.84 -1.25 -1.12
N VAL A 60 1.94 -0.33 -2.07
CA VAL A 60 3.10 -0.24 -2.96
C VAL A 60 4.27 0.45 -2.23
N PRO A 61 5.47 -0.15 -2.19
CA PRO A 61 6.64 0.48 -1.60
C PRO A 61 7.03 1.75 -2.35
N SER A 62 7.58 2.71 -1.62
CA SER A 62 7.82 4.07 -2.11
C SER A 62 8.64 4.13 -3.40
N HIS A 63 9.69 3.31 -3.51
CA HIS A 63 10.56 3.23 -4.69
C HIS A 63 9.91 2.62 -5.93
N GLU A 64 8.84 1.83 -5.77
CA GLU A 64 8.08 1.29 -6.91
C GLU A 64 7.00 2.25 -7.41
N ARG A 65 6.57 3.22 -6.59
CA ARG A 65 5.48 4.15 -6.97
C ARG A 65 5.82 4.96 -8.21
N ASP A 66 7.05 5.46 -8.32
CA ASP A 66 7.50 6.24 -9.49
C ASP A 66 7.53 5.41 -10.77
N LYS A 67 7.90 4.13 -10.65
CA LYS A 67 7.94 3.21 -11.79
C LYS A 67 6.53 2.88 -12.27
N ILE A 68 5.63 2.55 -11.34
CA ILE A 68 4.21 2.30 -11.65
C ILE A 68 3.58 3.54 -12.29
N LEU A 69 3.82 4.74 -11.74
CA LEU A 69 3.28 5.98 -12.29
C LEU A 69 3.75 6.21 -13.73
N LYS A 70 5.04 5.99 -14.01
CA LYS A 70 5.60 6.12 -15.37
C LYS A 70 5.05 5.08 -16.33
N GLU A 71 4.88 3.83 -15.90
CA GLU A 71 4.31 2.77 -16.75
C GLU A 71 2.85 3.08 -17.11
N HIS A 72 2.05 3.58 -16.17
CA HIS A 72 0.66 3.95 -16.43
C HIS A 72 0.51 5.24 -17.26
N HIS A 73 1.42 6.20 -17.12
CA HIS A 73 1.41 7.43 -17.95
C HIS A 73 1.81 7.16 -19.42
N ASN A 74 2.63 6.14 -19.67
CA ASN A 74 3.08 5.77 -21.02
C ASN A 74 2.19 4.73 -21.72
N SER A 75 1.12 4.26 -21.05
CA SER A 75 0.12 3.40 -21.66
C SER A 75 -0.73 4.20 -22.67
N PRO A 76 -0.89 3.75 -23.93
CA PRO A 76 -1.74 4.39 -24.93
C PRO A 76 -3.22 4.09 -24.67
N THR A 77 -3.68 4.31 -23.44
CA THR A 77 -5.10 4.29 -23.09
C THR A 77 -5.62 5.73 -23.16
N PRO A 78 -6.43 6.08 -24.18
CA PRO A 78 -7.00 7.42 -24.32
C PRO A 78 -8.14 7.56 -23.31
N ALA A 79 -7.77 7.83 -22.05
CA ALA A 79 -8.70 8.36 -21.06
C ALA A 79 -7.99 9.57 -20.45
N HIS A 80 -8.24 10.71 -21.08
CA HIS A 80 -8.01 12.03 -20.51
C HIS A 80 -8.39 12.07 -19.03
N TYR A 81 -7.41 12.12 -18.15
CA TYR A 81 -7.43 13.12 -17.09
C TYR A 81 -6.06 13.80 -17.15
N GLY A 82 -6.10 15.10 -17.48
CA GLY A 82 -4.92 15.96 -17.45
C GLY A 82 -4.33 16.04 -16.05
N SER A 83 -3.40 16.96 -15.88
CA SER A 83 -2.58 17.24 -14.70
C SER A 83 -3.31 17.54 -13.37
N ASP A 84 -4.56 17.13 -13.21
CA ASP A 84 -5.45 17.42 -12.07
C ASP A 84 -6.17 16.16 -11.54
N GLY A 85 -5.57 14.98 -11.71
CA GLY A 85 -6.17 13.68 -11.35
C GLY A 85 -5.34 12.77 -10.46
N THR A 86 -4.22 13.24 -9.88
CA THR A 86 -3.28 12.39 -9.12
C THR A 86 -3.40 12.53 -7.59
N TYR A 87 -4.31 13.37 -7.08
CA TYR A 87 -4.45 13.59 -5.63
C TYR A 87 -5.77 13.11 -5.00
N GLN A 88 -6.65 12.43 -5.73
CA GLN A 88 -7.88 11.84 -5.15
C GLN A 88 -7.88 10.32 -5.18
N ARG A 89 -6.84 9.72 -4.61
CA ARG A 89 -6.96 8.38 -3.98
C ARG A 89 -6.09 8.26 -2.74
N ILE A 90 -5.93 9.37 -2.01
CA ILE A 90 -5.55 9.37 -0.61
C ILE A 90 -6.36 10.50 0.05
N ALA A 91 -7.63 10.22 0.30
CA ALA A 91 -8.41 10.77 1.39
C ALA A 91 -9.13 9.56 2.00
#